data_AF-A0A1G2IST7-F1
#
_entry.id   AF-A0A1G2IST7-F1
#
_cell.length_a   1.000
_cell.length_b   1.000
_cell.length_c   1.000
_cell.angle_alpha   90.00
_cell.angle_beta   90.00
_cell.angle_gamma   90.00
#
_symmetry.space_group_name_H-M   'P 1'
#
loop_
_entity.id
_entity.type
_entity.pdbx_description
1 polymer ?
#
loop_
_entity_poly.entity_id
_entity_poly.type
_entity_poly.pdbx_seq_one_letter_code
_entity_poly.pdbx_strand_id
1 'polypeptide(L)'
;MEKIIIPSEEVIKKQYNLITKYHGKFLKKFGVRLPKLYSGDKKFTMNALVLVYLSFGYPKTKIVSKTELTSFIRNFYPEVNDVQQARHLGAQDGWWIVAGGRDNIVEKVNRGSYKLYTLEQPYPDFKKGHRIVDTGDWKKLKEQYGYRCVTCGSREGEPHFHWSGTKTKLQKSHKDPNKPLKPGNIIPQCQKCNRADRNRWVYDEKGRVIKLADGSFVRNFDKDVRTKIYRILYGEFNGTNPNKLKNEK
;
A
#
# COMPACT_ATOMS: atom_id res chain seq x y z
N MET A 1 -30.81 19.94 -6.19
CA MET A 1 -29.43 19.60 -6.61
C MET A 1 -28.65 20.89 -6.69
N GLU A 2 -27.72 21.13 -5.77
CA GLU A 2 -26.81 22.29 -5.90
C GLU A 2 -26.05 22.16 -7.22
N LYS A 3 -26.12 23.19 -8.08
CA LYS A 3 -25.31 23.26 -9.29
C LYS A 3 -23.85 23.20 -8.86
N ILE A 4 -23.13 22.16 -9.26
CA ILE A 4 -21.68 22.13 -9.12
C ILE A 4 -21.14 23.27 -9.98
N ILE A 5 -20.66 24.34 -9.33
CA ILE A 5 -20.02 25.46 -10.01
C ILE A 5 -18.73 24.92 -10.62
N ILE A 6 -18.65 24.92 -11.95
CA ILE A 6 -17.45 24.54 -12.67
C ILE A 6 -16.46 25.71 -12.52
N PRO A 7 -15.31 25.53 -11.85
CA PRO A 7 -14.31 26.57 -11.72
C PRO A 7 -13.73 26.93 -13.09
N SER A 8 -13.45 28.21 -13.30
CA SER A 8 -12.75 28.67 -14.50
C SER A 8 -11.34 28.07 -14.58
N GLU A 9 -10.76 28.08 -15.78
CA GLU A 9 -9.38 27.62 -15.99
C GLU A 9 -8.38 28.34 -15.08
N GLU A 10 -8.58 29.64 -14.86
CA GLU A 10 -7.77 30.47 -13.97
C GLU A 10 -7.85 30.01 -12.51
N VAL A 11 -9.05 29.66 -12.03
CA VAL A 11 -9.25 29.14 -10.67
C VAL A 11 -8.51 27.81 -10.50
N ILE A 12 -8.59 26.93 -11.50
CA ILE A 12 -7.86 25.65 -11.50
C ILE A 12 -6.35 25.88 -11.45
N LYS A 13 -5.82 26.77 -12.30
CA LYS A 13 -4.38 27.12 -12.31
C LYS A 13 -3.93 27.72 -10.98
N LYS A 14 -4.69 28.66 -10.42
CA LYS A 14 -4.38 29.29 -9.13
C LYS A 14 -4.30 28.26 -8.01
N GLN A 15 -5.26 27.36 -7.95
CA GLN A 15 -5.27 26.29 -6.95
C GLN A 15 -4.13 25.28 -7.17
N TYR A 16 -3.85 24.91 -8.41
CA TYR A 16 -2.74 24.01 -8.73
C TYR A 16 -1.37 24.63 -8.39
N ASN A 17 -1.20 25.94 -8.55
CA ASN A 17 0.00 26.67 -8.13
C ASN A 17 0.18 26.63 -6.60
N LEU A 18 -0.90 26.76 -5.83
CA LEU A 18 -0.87 26.58 -4.38
C LEU A 18 -0.36 25.17 -4.03
N ILE A 19 -0.95 24.13 -4.63
CA ILE A 19 -0.53 22.74 -4.42
C ILE A 19 0.95 22.57 -4.75
N THR A 20 1.42 23.12 -5.87
CA THR A 20 2.82 23.04 -6.31
C THR A 20 3.78 23.70 -5.32
N LYS A 21 3.40 24.85 -4.74
CA LYS A 21 4.19 25.55 -3.72
C LYS A 21 4.32 24.71 -2.44
N TYR A 22 3.22 24.14 -1.94
CA TYR A 22 3.24 23.26 -0.77
C TYR A 22 4.00 21.96 -1.04
N HIS A 23 3.84 21.39 -2.24
CA HIS A 23 4.58 20.21 -2.66
C HIS A 23 6.09 20.44 -2.60
N GLY A 24 6.56 21.53 -3.20
CA GLY A 24 7.99 21.90 -3.19
C GLY A 24 8.52 22.12 -1.77
N LYS A 25 7.74 22.81 -0.92
CA LYS A 25 8.13 23.16 0.45
C LYS A 25 8.14 21.97 1.40
N PHE A 26 7.14 21.09 1.33
CA PHE A 26 6.89 20.09 2.37
C PHE A 26 6.99 18.64 1.89
N LEU A 27 6.48 18.35 0.68
CA LEU A 27 6.19 16.96 0.27
C LEU A 27 7.25 16.35 -0.65
N LYS A 28 7.96 17.17 -1.44
CA LYS A 28 8.96 16.72 -2.42
C LYS A 28 10.06 15.86 -1.77
N LYS A 29 10.50 16.23 -0.56
CA LYS A 29 11.52 15.49 0.21
C LYS A 29 11.09 14.05 0.58
N PHE A 30 9.79 13.79 0.65
CA PHE A 30 9.24 12.46 0.92
C PHE A 30 8.95 11.65 -0.37
N GLY A 31 9.22 12.23 -1.54
CA GLY A 31 9.00 11.59 -2.84
C GLY A 31 7.54 11.57 -3.31
N VAL A 32 6.68 12.43 -2.73
CA VAL A 32 5.27 12.56 -3.15
C VAL A 32 5.22 12.96 -4.62
N ARG A 33 4.38 12.30 -5.41
CA ARG A 33 4.28 12.53 -6.86
C ARG A 33 3.27 13.62 -7.15
N LEU A 34 3.75 14.72 -7.74
CA LEU A 34 2.90 15.79 -8.25
C LEU A 34 2.34 15.38 -9.63
N PRO A 35 1.02 15.20 -9.80
CA PRO A 35 0.44 14.91 -11.11
C PRO A 35 0.62 16.11 -12.04
N LYS A 36 0.98 15.89 -13.31
CA LYS A 36 1.10 16.96 -14.30
C LYS A 36 -0.25 17.66 -14.49
N LEU A 37 -0.27 18.99 -14.57
CA LEU A 37 -1.51 19.73 -14.82
C LEU A 37 -2.12 19.38 -16.18
N TYR A 38 -1.29 19.31 -17.23
CA TYR A 38 -1.72 19.04 -18.59
C TYR A 38 -1.16 17.71 -19.14
N SER A 39 -1.95 17.06 -20.00
CA SER A 39 -1.50 15.98 -20.88
C SER A 39 -0.75 16.54 -22.10
N GLY A 40 -0.17 15.66 -22.93
CA GLY A 40 0.47 16.05 -24.19
C GLY A 40 -0.47 16.85 -25.12
N ASP A 41 -1.76 16.53 -25.08
CA ASP A 41 -2.80 17.19 -25.89
C ASP A 41 -3.34 18.49 -25.26
N LYS A 42 -2.61 19.08 -24.31
CA LYS A 42 -2.98 20.31 -23.56
C LYS A 42 -4.32 20.21 -22.81
N LYS A 43 -4.85 19.00 -22.57
CA LYS A 43 -6.03 18.77 -21.72
C LYS A 43 -5.62 18.62 -20.26
N PHE A 44 -6.44 19.07 -19.32
CA PHE A 44 -6.16 18.88 -17.89
C PHE A 44 -6.12 17.42 -17.52
N THR A 45 -5.10 16.96 -16.80
CA THR A 45 -5.08 15.54 -16.36
C THR A 45 -6.10 15.30 -15.25
N MET A 46 -6.74 14.13 -15.28
CA MET A 46 -7.74 13.75 -14.29
C MET A 46 -7.18 13.74 -12.86
N ASN A 47 -5.95 13.26 -12.67
CA ASN A 47 -5.30 13.24 -11.36
C ASN A 47 -5.06 14.67 -10.83
N ALA A 48 -4.66 15.62 -11.68
CA ALA A 48 -4.51 17.01 -11.29
C ALA A 48 -5.87 17.64 -10.94
N LEU A 49 -6.91 17.40 -11.73
CA LEU A 49 -8.27 17.90 -11.48
C LEU A 49 -8.83 17.38 -10.15
N VAL A 50 -8.68 16.08 -9.86
CA VAL A 50 -9.12 15.50 -8.58
C VAL A 50 -8.40 16.15 -7.40
N LEU A 51 -7.07 16.31 -7.50
CA LEU A 51 -6.28 16.92 -6.42
C LEU A 51 -6.65 18.40 -6.22
N VAL A 52 -6.84 19.15 -7.31
CA VAL A 52 -7.32 20.54 -7.28
C VAL A 52 -8.66 20.62 -6.56
N TYR A 53 -9.63 19.79 -6.97
CA TYR A 53 -10.98 19.83 -6.40
C TYR A 53 -10.99 19.52 -4.90
N LEU A 54 -10.26 18.47 -4.47
CA LEU A 54 -10.14 18.10 -3.06
C LEU A 54 -9.40 19.15 -2.22
N SER A 55 -8.59 20.01 -2.85
CA SER A 55 -7.83 21.05 -2.17
C SER A 55 -8.57 22.38 -2.01
N PHE A 56 -9.74 22.55 -2.61
CA PHE A 56 -10.51 23.77 -2.43
C PHE A 56 -10.87 24.00 -0.95
N GLY A 57 -10.69 25.25 -0.50
CA GLY A 57 -10.87 25.63 0.91
C GLY A 57 -9.67 25.31 1.83
N TYR A 58 -8.55 24.81 1.30
CA TYR A 58 -7.35 24.55 2.09
C TYR A 58 -6.94 25.78 2.94
N PRO A 59 -6.64 25.63 4.24
CA PRO A 59 -6.42 24.36 4.97
C PRO A 59 -7.69 23.64 5.45
N LYS A 60 -8.86 24.28 5.43
CA LYS A 60 -10.14 23.70 5.86
C LYS A 60 -10.92 23.13 4.67
N THR A 61 -10.35 22.11 4.05
CA THR A 61 -10.96 21.43 2.90
C THR A 61 -12.29 20.79 3.28
N LYS A 62 -13.18 20.63 2.29
CA LYS A 62 -14.49 19.98 2.47
C LYS A 62 -14.42 18.47 2.25
N ILE A 63 -15.35 17.74 2.87
CA ILE A 63 -15.61 16.35 2.52
C ILE A 63 -16.37 16.34 1.19
N VAL A 64 -15.87 15.54 0.24
CA VAL A 64 -16.41 15.42 -1.12
C VAL A 64 -16.91 14.00 -1.32
N SER A 65 -18.15 13.85 -1.75
CA SER A 65 -18.69 12.53 -2.09
C SER A 65 -18.12 12.02 -3.42
N LYS A 66 -18.09 10.70 -3.62
CA LYS A 66 -17.65 10.10 -4.89
C LYS A 66 -18.52 10.56 -6.07
N THR A 67 -19.82 10.72 -5.85
CA THR A 67 -20.77 11.23 -6.85
C THR A 67 -20.47 12.68 -7.21
N GLU A 68 -20.25 13.55 -6.22
CA GLU A 68 -19.85 14.96 -6.44
C GLU A 68 -18.53 15.06 -7.23
N LEU A 69 -17.52 14.30 -6.83
CA LEU A 69 -16.23 14.28 -7.52
C LEU A 69 -16.37 13.77 -8.97
N THR A 70 -17.22 12.76 -9.18
CA THR A 70 -17.48 12.20 -10.52
C THR A 70 -18.20 13.21 -11.40
N SER A 71 -19.22 13.88 -10.87
CA SER A 71 -19.93 14.95 -11.58
C SER A 71 -19.00 16.12 -11.93
N PHE A 72 -18.06 16.48 -11.05
CA PHE A 72 -17.03 17.47 -11.38
C PHE A 72 -16.14 17.03 -12.54
N ILE A 73 -15.63 15.79 -12.51
CA ILE A 73 -14.74 15.27 -13.56
C ILE A 73 -15.45 15.12 -14.91
N ARG A 74 -16.75 14.78 -14.93
CA ARG A 74 -17.53 14.68 -16.18
C ARG A 74 -17.60 15.96 -16.99
N ASN A 75 -17.40 17.13 -16.37
CA ASN A 75 -17.31 18.40 -17.10
C ASN A 75 -16.07 18.48 -18.00
N PHE A 76 -15.03 17.70 -17.71
CA PHE A 76 -13.79 17.63 -18.51
C PHE A 76 -13.69 16.31 -19.28
N TYR A 77 -14.29 15.24 -18.75
CA TYR A 77 -14.25 13.89 -19.28
C TYR A 77 -15.65 13.22 -19.18
N PRO A 78 -16.57 13.49 -20.12
CA PRO A 78 -17.98 13.05 -20.02
C PRO A 78 -18.17 11.53 -19.88
N GLU A 79 -17.29 10.75 -20.51
CA GLU A 79 -17.36 9.28 -20.55
C GLU A 79 -16.96 8.59 -19.22
N VAL A 80 -16.55 9.35 -18.20
CA VAL A 80 -16.11 8.76 -16.93
C VAL A 80 -17.31 8.26 -16.14
N ASN A 81 -17.40 6.94 -16.00
CA ASN A 81 -18.43 6.29 -15.21
C ASN A 81 -18.23 6.49 -13.71
N ASP A 82 -17.00 6.32 -13.21
CA ASP A 82 -16.71 6.34 -11.78
C ASP A 82 -15.27 6.80 -11.47
N VAL A 83 -15.11 7.81 -10.61
CA VAL A 83 -13.79 8.35 -10.25
C VAL A 83 -13.23 7.61 -9.03
N GLN A 84 -12.21 6.77 -9.28
CA GLN A 84 -11.44 6.07 -8.24
C GLN A 84 -10.08 6.72 -7.95
N GLN A 85 -9.70 7.73 -8.72
CA GLN A 85 -8.39 8.39 -8.74
C GLN A 85 -8.04 9.00 -7.38
N ALA A 86 -9.02 9.47 -6.60
CA ALA A 86 -8.79 9.97 -5.24
C ALA A 86 -8.14 8.92 -4.32
N ARG A 87 -8.49 7.64 -4.48
CA ARG A 87 -7.87 6.53 -3.72
C ARG A 87 -6.44 6.24 -4.17
N HIS A 88 -6.16 6.38 -5.46
CA HIS A 88 -4.82 6.16 -6.01
C HIS A 88 -3.87 7.29 -5.62
N LEU A 89 -4.32 8.54 -5.74
CA LEU A 89 -3.56 9.73 -5.34
C LEU A 89 -3.12 9.68 -3.86
N GLY A 90 -3.94 9.05 -3.01
CA GLY A 90 -3.63 8.83 -1.61
C GLY A 90 -2.36 7.99 -1.38
N ALA A 91 -2.55 6.69 -1.16
CA ALA A 91 -1.45 5.80 -0.77
C ALA A 91 -0.40 5.57 -1.87
N GLN A 92 -0.73 5.72 -3.16
CA GLN A 92 0.20 5.41 -4.25
C GLN A 92 1.06 6.61 -4.65
N ASP A 93 0.50 7.82 -4.61
CA ASP A 93 1.21 9.05 -5.00
C ASP A 93 1.59 9.94 -3.80
N GLY A 94 1.05 9.66 -2.62
CA GLY A 94 1.53 10.17 -1.33
C GLY A 94 0.79 11.36 -0.77
N TRP A 95 -0.32 11.75 -1.37
CA TRP A 95 -1.18 12.81 -0.87
C TRP A 95 -1.99 12.32 0.32
N TRP A 96 -2.09 13.08 1.42
CA TRP A 96 -2.87 12.65 2.58
C TRP A 96 -4.36 12.86 2.35
N ILE A 97 -4.97 11.95 1.56
CA ILE A 97 -6.40 11.93 1.28
C ILE A 97 -7.06 10.87 2.17
N VAL A 98 -7.95 11.33 3.04
CA VAL A 98 -8.80 10.52 3.90
C VAL A 98 -9.94 9.98 3.05
N ALA A 99 -10.15 8.66 3.08
CA ALA A 99 -11.18 7.99 2.30
C ALA A 99 -12.12 7.21 3.22
N GLY A 100 -13.43 7.38 3.02
CA GLY A 100 -14.42 6.68 3.83
C GLY A 100 -14.43 5.17 3.64
N GLY A 101 -14.75 4.46 4.73
CA GLY A 101 -14.66 3.01 4.80
C GLY A 101 -13.23 2.50 5.09
N ARG A 102 -12.35 3.36 5.58
CA ARG A 102 -11.06 3.01 6.17
C ARG A 102 -11.02 3.52 7.61
N ASP A 103 -10.26 2.85 8.47
CA ASP A 103 -9.99 3.25 9.85
C ASP A 103 -8.98 4.40 9.89
N ASN A 104 -9.38 5.54 9.33
CA ASN A 104 -8.53 6.72 9.25
C ASN A 104 -8.25 7.28 10.65
N ILE A 105 -6.99 7.56 10.95
CA ILE A 105 -6.55 7.99 12.28
C ILE A 105 -6.82 9.47 12.59
N VAL A 106 -7.11 10.29 11.57
CA VAL A 106 -7.21 11.75 11.69
C VAL A 106 -8.64 12.28 11.64
N GLU A 107 -9.51 11.62 10.89
CA GLU A 107 -10.88 12.10 10.67
C GLU A 107 -11.78 10.97 10.17
N LYS A 108 -13.00 10.90 10.71
CA LYS A 108 -14.00 9.95 10.26
C LYS A 108 -14.72 10.50 9.04
N VAL A 109 -14.62 9.79 7.92
CA VAL A 109 -15.30 10.13 6.67
C VAL A 109 -16.25 9.00 6.28
N ASN A 110 -17.47 9.35 5.88
CA ASN A 110 -18.49 8.38 5.46
C ASN A 110 -18.05 7.59 4.23
N ARG A 111 -18.39 6.30 4.18
CA ARG A 111 -18.06 5.41 3.06
C ARG A 111 -18.47 6.06 1.72
N GLY A 112 -17.55 6.05 0.76
CA GLY A 112 -17.79 6.70 -0.54
C GLY A 112 -17.52 8.21 -0.57
N SER A 113 -16.88 8.78 0.46
CA SER A 113 -16.44 10.18 0.47
C SER A 113 -14.92 10.29 0.67
N TYR A 114 -14.38 11.44 0.29
CA TYR A 114 -12.96 11.76 0.31
C TYR A 114 -12.72 13.16 0.90
N LYS A 115 -11.58 13.36 1.53
CA LYS A 115 -11.12 14.69 1.99
C LYS A 115 -9.60 14.77 1.90
N LEU A 116 -9.07 15.84 1.34
CA LEU A 116 -7.64 16.13 1.48
C LEU A 116 -7.38 16.64 2.90
N TYR A 117 -6.67 15.87 3.72
CA TYR A 117 -6.42 16.24 5.11
C TYR A 117 -5.40 17.37 5.23
N THR A 118 -4.26 17.25 4.54
CA THR A 118 -3.21 18.28 4.57
C THR A 118 -2.36 18.27 3.30
N LEU A 119 -1.75 19.42 2.97
CA LEU A 119 -0.70 19.58 1.95
C LEU A 119 0.71 19.64 2.57
N GLU A 120 0.83 19.53 3.89
CA GLU A 120 2.08 19.74 4.63
C GLU A 120 2.74 18.44 5.07
N GLN A 121 1.99 17.34 5.05
CA GLN A 121 2.48 16.00 5.41
C GLN A 121 2.04 14.98 4.35
N PRO A 122 2.91 14.00 4.01
CA PRO A 122 2.52 12.92 3.11
C PRO A 122 1.51 11.99 3.80
N TYR A 123 0.82 11.16 3.02
CA TYR A 123 0.03 10.07 3.59
C TYR A 123 0.93 9.21 4.52
N PRO A 124 0.50 8.84 5.75
CA PRO A 124 1.39 8.25 6.75
C PRO A 124 2.15 7.00 6.28
N ASP A 125 1.50 6.13 5.49
CA ASP A 125 2.13 4.93 4.93
C ASP A 125 2.75 5.15 3.54
N PHE A 126 2.93 6.40 3.11
CA PHE A 126 3.53 6.69 1.81
C PHE A 126 5.03 6.43 1.86
N LYS A 127 5.39 5.23 1.40
CA LYS A 127 6.74 4.69 1.45
C LYS A 127 7.51 4.82 0.13
N LYS A 128 7.11 5.65 -0.84
CA LYS A 128 7.92 5.78 -2.08
C LYS A 128 9.28 6.43 -1.85
N GLY A 129 9.45 7.22 -0.77
CA GLY A 129 10.76 7.62 -0.23
C GLY A 129 11.40 6.61 0.74
N HIS A 130 10.65 5.58 1.15
CA HIS A 130 11.03 4.56 2.13
C HIS A 130 10.69 3.16 1.61
N ARG A 131 11.06 2.85 0.35
CA ARG A 131 11.16 1.43 -0.02
C ARG A 131 12.03 0.79 1.06
N ILE A 132 11.62 -0.35 1.58
CA ILE A 132 12.46 -1.09 2.51
C ILE A 132 13.65 -1.54 1.67
N VAL A 133 14.70 -0.74 1.72
CA VAL A 133 15.93 -1.02 1.00
C VAL A 133 16.79 -1.73 2.01
N ASP A 134 16.78 -3.05 1.88
CA ASP A 134 17.76 -3.89 2.53
C ASP A 134 19.12 -3.64 1.88
N THR A 135 19.83 -2.65 2.44
CA THR A 135 21.20 -2.28 2.06
C THR A 135 22.23 -3.27 2.60
N GLY A 136 21.80 -4.35 3.26
CA GLY A 136 22.64 -5.27 4.04
C GLY A 136 22.99 -4.76 5.44
N ASP A 137 22.72 -3.48 5.72
CA ASP A 137 22.83 -2.92 7.06
C ASP A 137 21.63 -3.34 7.91
N TRP A 138 21.88 -4.27 8.84
CA TRP A 138 20.86 -4.82 9.72
C TRP A 138 20.22 -3.77 10.65
N LYS A 139 21.00 -2.78 11.11
CA LYS A 139 20.48 -1.74 12.00
C LYS A 139 19.51 -0.83 11.25
N LYS A 140 19.88 -0.39 10.04
CA LYS A 140 19.00 0.41 9.16
C LYS A 140 17.76 -0.36 8.76
N LEU A 141 17.88 -1.66 8.46
CA LEU A 141 16.71 -2.48 8.16
C LEU A 141 15.75 -2.53 9.35
N LYS A 142 16.24 -2.80 10.57
CA LYS A 142 15.39 -2.77 11.77
C LYS A 142 14.72 -1.42 11.99
N GLU A 143 15.44 -0.32 11.78
CA GLU A 143 14.91 1.04 11.89
C GLU A 143 13.76 1.30 10.90
N GLN A 144 13.88 0.85 9.65
CA GLN A 144 12.81 0.94 8.64
C GLN A 144 11.54 0.18 9.05
N TYR A 145 11.67 -0.87 9.87
CA TYR A 145 10.57 -1.63 10.46
C TYR A 145 10.18 -1.14 11.86
N GLY A 146 10.73 -0.02 12.35
CA GLY A 146 10.44 0.51 13.68
C GLY A 146 10.89 -0.41 14.83
N TYR A 147 11.92 -1.23 14.59
CA TYR A 147 12.41 -2.28 15.48
C TYR A 147 11.34 -3.31 15.84
N ARG A 148 10.39 -3.58 14.94
CA ARG A 148 9.32 -4.56 15.16
C ARG A 148 9.50 -5.83 14.34
N CYS A 149 9.03 -6.93 14.90
CA CYS A 149 8.80 -8.17 14.17
C CYS A 149 7.75 -7.92 13.09
N VAL A 150 8.07 -8.25 11.85
CA VAL A 150 7.17 -8.03 10.73
C VAL A 150 5.92 -8.92 10.78
N THR A 151 6.00 -10.08 11.45
CA THR A 151 4.89 -11.04 11.55
C THR A 151 3.93 -10.71 12.70
N CYS A 152 4.45 -10.43 13.90
CA CYS A 152 3.62 -10.27 15.11
C CYS A 152 3.64 -8.86 15.73
N GLY A 153 4.41 -7.92 15.17
CA GLY A 153 4.47 -6.54 15.64
C GLY A 153 5.23 -6.31 16.96
N SER A 154 5.71 -7.37 17.64
CA SER A 154 6.50 -7.25 18.87
C SER A 154 7.78 -6.45 18.63
N ARG A 155 8.14 -5.55 19.55
CA ARG A 155 9.27 -4.63 19.40
C ARG A 155 10.52 -5.16 20.11
N GLU A 156 11.68 -5.06 19.47
CA GLU A 156 12.96 -5.54 19.99
C GLU A 156 13.26 -4.97 21.38
N GLY A 157 13.71 -5.83 22.30
CA GLY A 157 14.03 -5.46 23.69
C GLY A 157 12.84 -5.36 24.64
N GLU A 158 11.63 -5.11 24.14
CA GLU A 158 10.39 -5.08 24.92
C GLU A 158 9.85 -6.51 25.16
N PRO A 159 8.98 -6.72 26.18
CA PRO A 159 8.25 -7.98 26.35
C PRO A 159 7.56 -8.41 25.06
N HIS A 160 7.65 -9.70 24.73
CA HIS A 160 7.01 -10.22 23.52
C HIS A 160 5.49 -10.15 23.66
N PHE A 161 4.81 -9.64 22.63
CA PHE A 161 3.37 -9.37 22.64
C PHE A 161 2.51 -10.58 23.08
N HIS A 162 2.74 -11.75 22.47
CA HIS A 162 2.04 -13.01 22.84
C HIS A 162 2.69 -13.82 23.97
N TRP A 163 3.94 -13.52 24.37
CA TRP A 163 4.69 -14.29 25.35
C TRP A 163 5.45 -13.33 26.27
N SER A 164 4.69 -12.59 27.09
CA SER A 164 5.17 -11.48 27.91
C SER A 164 6.30 -11.83 28.88
N GLY A 165 6.40 -13.11 29.30
CA GLY A 165 7.53 -13.62 30.09
C GLY A 165 8.88 -13.67 29.37
N THR A 166 8.95 -13.29 28.09
CA THR A 166 10.20 -13.28 27.30
C THR A 166 10.40 -11.93 26.61
N LYS A 167 11.66 -11.50 26.46
CA LYS A 167 12.02 -10.32 25.66
C LYS A 167 12.02 -10.65 24.16
N THR A 168 11.56 -9.73 23.33
CA THR A 168 11.60 -9.84 21.87
C THR A 168 13.03 -9.70 21.36
N LYS A 169 13.49 -10.66 20.58
CA LYS A 169 14.80 -10.63 19.90
C LYS A 169 14.57 -10.73 18.39
N LEU A 170 14.94 -9.70 17.65
CA LEU A 170 14.82 -9.74 16.19
C LEU A 170 15.99 -10.51 15.57
N GLN A 171 15.67 -11.28 14.55
CA GLN A 171 16.60 -12.10 13.78
C GLN A 171 16.44 -11.78 12.29
N LYS A 172 17.52 -12.01 11.52
CA LYS A 172 17.45 -12.03 10.06
C LYS A 172 16.69 -13.28 9.63
N SER A 173 15.49 -13.12 9.09
CA SER A 173 14.69 -14.22 8.55
C SER A 173 14.57 -14.11 7.03
N HIS A 174 14.37 -15.24 6.37
CA HIS A 174 14.13 -15.29 4.94
C HIS A 174 12.76 -14.70 4.62
N LYS A 175 12.73 -13.79 3.66
CA LYS A 175 11.49 -13.42 2.97
C LYS A 175 11.02 -14.55 2.07
N ASP A 176 11.94 -15.16 1.34
CA ASP A 176 11.75 -16.36 0.51
C ASP A 176 12.81 -17.40 0.92
N PRO A 177 12.42 -18.48 1.62
CA PRO A 177 13.35 -19.49 2.11
C PRO A 177 14.07 -20.27 1.01
N ASN A 178 13.56 -20.27 -0.22
CA ASN A 178 14.19 -20.91 -1.36
C ASN A 178 15.27 -20.02 -2.00
N LYS A 179 15.57 -18.86 -1.41
CA LYS A 179 16.63 -17.94 -1.83
C LYS A 179 17.65 -17.72 -0.70
N PRO A 180 18.90 -17.37 -1.01
CA PRO A 180 19.91 -17.11 0.01
C PRO A 180 19.50 -16.02 1.01
N LEU A 181 19.95 -16.13 2.26
CA LEU A 181 19.78 -15.12 3.31
C LEU A 181 20.72 -13.92 3.08
N LYS A 182 20.40 -13.10 2.08
CA LYS A 182 21.22 -11.95 1.65
C LYS A 182 20.37 -10.69 1.50
N PRO A 183 21.00 -9.51 1.33
CA PRO A 183 20.28 -8.26 1.16
C PRO A 183 19.20 -8.37 0.06
N GLY A 184 18.00 -7.91 0.37
CA GLY A 184 16.81 -8.00 -0.49
C GLY A 184 15.95 -9.24 -0.25
N ASN A 185 16.43 -10.20 0.54
CA ASN A 185 15.68 -11.39 0.97
C ASN A 185 15.59 -11.51 2.50
N ILE A 186 15.95 -10.47 3.25
CA ILE A 186 15.89 -10.47 4.71
C ILE A 186 14.70 -9.63 5.20
N ILE A 187 13.97 -10.17 6.15
CA ILE A 187 12.95 -9.46 6.94
C ILE A 187 13.23 -9.63 8.43
N PRO A 188 12.91 -8.63 9.28
CA PRO A 188 13.05 -8.78 10.72
C PRO A 188 11.88 -9.57 11.29
N GLN A 189 12.15 -10.78 11.76
CA GLN A 189 11.20 -11.57 12.53
C GLN A 189 11.72 -11.82 13.95
N CYS A 190 10.83 -11.94 14.92
CA CYS A 190 11.23 -12.33 16.28
C CYS A 190 11.57 -13.82 16.34
N GLN A 191 12.29 -14.20 17.39
CA GLN A 191 12.71 -15.58 17.67
C GLN A 191 11.54 -16.58 17.76
N LYS A 192 10.33 -16.11 18.05
CA LYS A 192 9.13 -16.96 18.18
C LYS A 192 8.48 -17.22 16.82
N CYS A 193 8.28 -16.17 16.02
CA CYS A 193 7.72 -16.29 14.67
C CYS A 193 8.66 -17.07 13.74
N ASN A 194 9.94 -16.66 13.68
CA ASN A 194 10.92 -17.28 12.79
C ASN A 194 11.05 -18.80 13.04
N ARG A 195 11.07 -19.20 14.33
CA ARG A 195 11.13 -20.62 14.72
C ARG A 195 9.87 -21.40 14.34
N ALA A 196 8.70 -20.77 14.42
CA ALA A 196 7.42 -21.40 14.08
C ALA A 196 7.25 -21.57 12.57
N ASP A 197 7.71 -20.59 11.79
CA ASP A 197 7.53 -20.55 10.34
C ASP A 197 8.31 -21.65 9.61
N ARG A 198 9.47 -22.09 10.15
CA ARG A 198 10.27 -23.23 9.66
C ARG A 198 10.48 -23.24 8.13
N ASN A 199 10.74 -22.08 7.55
CA ASN A 199 10.95 -21.93 6.09
C ASN A 199 9.77 -22.41 5.22
N ARG A 200 8.54 -22.45 5.75
CA ARG A 200 7.36 -22.95 5.01
C ARG A 200 6.70 -21.89 4.15
N TRP A 201 6.96 -20.61 4.41
CA TRP A 201 6.20 -19.50 3.84
C TRP A 201 7.10 -18.50 3.12
N VAL A 202 6.56 -17.89 2.07
CA VAL A 202 7.14 -16.70 1.43
C VAL A 202 6.36 -15.47 1.86
N TYR A 203 7.07 -14.42 2.25
CA TYR A 203 6.50 -13.17 2.73
C TYR A 203 6.65 -12.04 1.71
N ASP A 204 5.77 -11.05 1.78
CA ASP A 204 6.05 -9.74 1.20
C ASP A 204 6.83 -8.83 2.18
N GLU A 205 7.16 -7.62 1.75
CA GLU A 205 7.88 -6.63 2.59
C GLU A 205 7.14 -6.24 3.87
N LYS A 206 5.84 -6.53 3.97
CA LYS A 206 5.01 -6.25 5.15
C LYS A 206 4.81 -7.50 6.03
N GLY A 207 5.51 -8.61 5.74
CA GLY A 207 5.40 -9.84 6.52
C GLY A 207 4.11 -10.60 6.29
N ARG A 208 3.39 -10.33 5.19
CA ARG A 208 2.20 -11.09 4.80
C ARG A 208 2.62 -12.33 4.02
N VAL A 209 2.07 -13.49 4.37
CA VAL A 209 2.27 -14.72 3.61
C VAL A 209 1.64 -14.56 2.23
N ILE A 210 2.44 -14.76 1.18
CA ILE A 210 1.99 -14.66 -0.22
C ILE A 210 2.12 -15.98 -0.98
N LYS A 211 2.98 -16.91 -0.53
CA LYS A 211 3.16 -18.23 -1.14
C LYS A 211 3.57 -19.27 -0.10
N LEU A 212 3.36 -20.54 -0.45
CA LEU A 212 3.94 -21.68 0.23
C LEU A 212 5.34 -21.95 -0.35
N ALA A 213 6.37 -21.96 0.50
CA ALA A 213 7.74 -22.25 0.11
C ALA A 213 8.04 -23.76 0.12
N ASP A 214 7.40 -24.49 1.03
CA ASP A 214 7.53 -25.94 1.18
C ASP A 214 6.19 -26.64 0.95
N GLY A 215 6.04 -27.25 -0.22
CA GLY A 215 4.85 -28.00 -0.62
C GLY A 215 4.52 -29.19 0.29
N SER A 216 5.50 -29.73 1.02
CA SER A 216 5.27 -30.85 1.95
C SER A 216 4.28 -30.48 3.06
N PHE A 217 4.19 -29.19 3.40
CA PHE A 217 3.31 -28.71 4.45
C PHE A 217 1.83 -28.89 4.12
N VAL A 218 1.45 -29.04 2.84
CA VAL A 218 0.08 -29.38 2.40
C VAL A 218 -0.44 -30.63 3.10
N ARG A 219 0.44 -31.56 3.52
CA ARG A 219 0.05 -32.77 4.27
C ARG A 219 -0.64 -32.46 5.61
N ASN A 220 -0.39 -31.29 6.20
CA ASN A 220 -1.00 -30.86 7.45
C ASN A 220 -2.36 -30.19 7.26
N PHE A 221 -2.80 -29.96 6.02
CA PHE A 221 -4.11 -29.37 5.77
C PHE A 221 -5.23 -30.41 5.88
N ASP A 222 -6.40 -29.95 6.28
CA ASP A 222 -7.60 -30.78 6.34
C ASP A 222 -7.93 -31.42 4.98
N LYS A 223 -8.64 -32.55 5.01
CA LYS A 223 -8.97 -33.33 3.80
C LYS A 223 -9.69 -32.50 2.74
N ASP A 224 -10.60 -31.62 3.15
CA ASP A 224 -11.32 -30.72 2.24
C ASP A 224 -10.37 -29.78 1.50
N VAL A 225 -9.48 -29.10 2.22
CA VAL A 225 -8.48 -28.20 1.64
C VAL A 225 -7.53 -28.95 0.70
N ARG A 226 -7.05 -30.14 1.11
CA ARG A 226 -6.21 -30.99 0.24
C ARG A 226 -6.95 -31.42 -1.03
N THR A 227 -8.24 -31.72 -0.94
CA THR A 227 -9.07 -32.09 -2.11
C THR A 227 -9.23 -30.92 -3.06
N LYS A 228 -9.45 -29.70 -2.53
CA LYS A 228 -9.52 -28.47 -3.34
C LYS A 228 -8.19 -28.19 -4.05
N ILE A 229 -7.07 -28.29 -3.33
CA ILE A 229 -5.73 -28.18 -3.92
C ILE A 229 -5.53 -29.22 -5.02
N TYR A 230 -5.88 -30.49 -4.75
CA TYR A 230 -5.76 -31.55 -5.74
C TYR A 230 -6.55 -31.26 -7.02
N ARG A 231 -7.80 -30.78 -6.92
CA ARG A 231 -8.61 -30.43 -8.09
C ARG A 231 -7.97 -29.32 -8.94
N ILE A 232 -7.41 -28.29 -8.29
CA ILE A 232 -6.71 -27.19 -8.98
C ILE A 232 -5.50 -27.76 -9.74
N LEU A 233 -4.63 -28.50 -9.05
CA LEU A 233 -3.41 -29.04 -9.65
C LEU A 233 -3.70 -30.09 -10.74
N TYR A 234 -4.71 -30.94 -10.54
CA TYR A 234 -5.11 -31.93 -11.54
C TYR A 234 -5.57 -31.27 -12.84
N GLY A 235 -6.35 -30.17 -12.73
CA GLY A 235 -6.75 -29.36 -13.87
C GLY A 235 -5.56 -28.66 -14.52
N GLU A 236 -4.67 -28.05 -13.74
CA GLU A 236 -3.46 -27.36 -14.22
C GLU A 236 -2.53 -28.30 -15.00
N PHE A 237 -2.36 -29.54 -14.52
CA PHE A 237 -1.50 -30.54 -15.15
C PHE A 237 -2.23 -31.49 -16.11
N ASN A 238 -3.50 -31.22 -16.47
CA ASN A 238 -4.31 -32.04 -17.37
C ASN A 238 -4.32 -33.54 -17.01
N GLY A 239 -4.33 -33.87 -15.72
CA GLY A 239 -4.29 -35.26 -15.23
C GLY A 239 -2.98 -36.01 -15.51
N THR A 240 -1.89 -35.31 -15.85
CA THR A 240 -0.57 -35.90 -16.07
C THR A 240 -0.09 -36.63 -14.81
N ASN A 241 0.43 -37.84 -15.00
CA ASN A 241 1.02 -38.61 -13.90
C ASN A 241 2.14 -37.79 -13.22
N PRO A 242 2.10 -37.58 -11.88
CA PRO A 242 3.09 -36.78 -11.17
C PRO A 242 4.55 -37.21 -11.39
N ASN A 243 4.81 -38.50 -11.61
CA ASN A 243 6.15 -39.02 -11.86
C ASN A 243 6.70 -38.62 -13.25
N LYS A 244 5.84 -38.12 -14.14
CA LYS A 244 6.21 -37.59 -15.46
C LYS A 244 6.43 -36.08 -15.44
N LEU A 245 6.07 -35.40 -14.36
CA LEU A 245 6.33 -33.97 -14.20
C LEU A 245 7.83 -33.79 -13.96
N LYS A 246 8.52 -33.11 -14.87
CA LYS A 246 9.91 -32.70 -14.67
C LYS A 246 9.90 -31.40 -13.87
N ASN A 247 10.73 -31.33 -12.82
CA ASN A 247 11.01 -30.06 -12.19
C ASN A 247 11.87 -29.25 -13.17
N GLU A 248 11.30 -28.22 -13.78
CA GLU A 248 12.09 -27.16 -14.40
C GLU A 248 12.83 -26.45 -13.25
N LYS A 249 14.15 -26.59 -13.22
CA LYS A 249 15.02 -25.89 -12.28
C LYS A 249 15.26 -24.46 -12.74
#